data_AF-T1BSE7-F1
#
_entry.id   AF-T1BSE7-F1
#
_cell.length_a   1.000
_cell.length_b   1.000
_cell.length_c   1.000
_cell.angle_alpha   90.00
_cell.angle_beta   90.00
_cell.angle_gamma   90.00
#
_symmetry.space_group_name_H-M   'P 1'
#
loop_
_entity.id
_entity.type
_entity.pdbx_description
1 polymer ?
#
loop_
_entity_poly.entity_id
_entity_poly.type
_entity_poly.pdbx_seq_one_letter_code
_entity_poly.pdbx_strand_id
1 'polypeptide(L)'
;DFLAIALTDLGNMMERRIFRLTSHDLSGLPPFLTQNSGLNSGFMIPQYTAAALCNMNKILSHPASSDTIPTSADQEDHVSMGMNAALKLRDVVNNVRYITAIEFLVACQATELSDAVISKPGKDLISMVRKHVTHADVDRAHSPDIE
;
A
#
# COMPACT_ATOMS: atom_id res chain seq x y z
N ASP A 1 1.60 -5.45 19.04
CA ASP A 1 1.77 -3.99 18.94
C ASP A 1 2.96 -3.53 18.13
N PHE A 2 4.20 -3.81 18.54
CA PHE A 2 5.37 -3.35 17.79
C PHE A 2 5.39 -3.76 16.31
N LEU A 3 4.93 -4.97 15.97
CA LEU A 3 4.83 -5.38 14.57
C LEU A 3 3.82 -4.53 13.77
N ALA A 4 2.70 -4.10 14.38
CA ALA A 4 1.75 -3.20 13.72
C ALA A 4 2.40 -1.83 13.46
N ILE A 5 3.15 -1.30 14.42
CA ILE A 5 3.91 -0.04 14.26
C ILE A 5 4.93 -0.17 13.11
N ALA A 6 5.70 -1.25 13.09
CA ALA A 6 6.72 -1.49 12.06
C ALA A 6 6.11 -1.61 10.66
N LEU A 7 5.01 -2.34 10.50
CA LEU A 7 4.31 -2.47 9.22
C LEU A 7 3.65 -1.16 8.77
N THR A 8 3.16 -0.36 9.71
CA THR A 8 2.65 0.99 9.40
C THR A 8 3.74 1.89 8.82
N ASP A 9 4.96 1.84 9.37
CA ASP A 9 6.09 2.60 8.82
C ASP A 9 6.50 2.10 7.43
N LEU A 10 6.57 0.78 7.25
CA LEU A 10 6.81 0.17 5.94
C LEU A 10 5.79 0.65 4.89
N GLY A 11 4.49 0.63 5.24
CA GLY A 11 3.42 1.13 4.37
C GLY A 11 3.57 2.61 4.04
N ASN A 12 3.91 3.46 5.02
CA ASN A 12 4.18 4.87 4.77
C ASN A 12 5.33 5.06 3.77
N MET A 13 6.41 4.29 3.89
CA MET A 13 7.53 4.36 2.96
C MET A 13 7.12 3.92 1.53
N MET A 14 6.34 2.83 1.42
CA MET A 14 5.79 2.37 0.13
C MET A 14 4.94 3.44 -0.54
N GLU A 15 4.05 4.08 0.22
CA GLU A 15 3.17 5.11 -0.31
C GLU A 15 3.95 6.35 -0.78
N ARG A 16 5.04 6.73 -0.09
CA ARG A 16 5.92 7.80 -0.59
C ARG A 16 6.60 7.43 -1.92
N ARG A 17 6.92 6.16 -2.15
CA ARG A 17 7.45 5.69 -3.45
C ARG A 17 6.37 5.70 -4.53
N ILE A 18 5.14 5.29 -4.20
CA ILE A 18 3.97 5.42 -5.09
C ILE A 18 3.80 6.87 -5.52
N PHE A 19 3.73 7.80 -4.55
CA PHE A 19 3.58 9.23 -4.83
C PHE A 19 4.69 9.76 -5.76
N ARG A 20 5.94 9.38 -5.49
CA ARG A 20 7.09 9.79 -6.30
C ARG A 20 6.95 9.33 -7.75
N LEU A 21 6.51 8.11 -8.00
CA LEU A 21 6.30 7.57 -9.35
C LEU A 21 5.13 8.25 -10.07
N THR A 22 4.04 8.56 -9.35
CA THR A 22 2.87 9.22 -9.94
C THR A 22 3.05 10.73 -10.16
N SER A 23 4.05 11.34 -9.54
CA SER A 23 4.33 12.78 -9.66
C SER A 23 5.24 13.06 -10.86
N HIS A 24 4.78 13.90 -11.79
CA HIS A 24 5.58 14.32 -12.95
C HIS A 24 6.90 14.97 -12.52
N ASP A 25 6.85 15.92 -11.58
CA ASP A 25 8.02 16.69 -11.14
C ASP A 25 9.11 15.82 -10.49
N LEU A 26 8.73 14.68 -9.90
CA LEU A 26 9.65 13.79 -9.18
C LEU A 26 10.11 12.57 -10.00
N SER A 27 9.30 12.12 -10.95
CA SER A 27 9.58 10.95 -11.78
C SER A 27 10.12 11.31 -13.15
N GLY A 28 9.79 12.49 -13.68
CA GLY A 28 9.98 12.84 -15.09
C GLY A 28 9.05 12.11 -16.06
N LEU A 29 8.13 11.28 -15.55
CA LEU A 29 7.15 10.52 -16.33
C LEU A 29 5.86 11.32 -16.52
N PRO A 30 4.96 10.91 -17.43
CA PRO A 30 3.65 11.52 -17.54
C PRO A 30 2.91 11.53 -16.19
N PRO A 31 2.22 12.62 -15.83
CA PRO A 31 1.54 12.74 -14.53
C PRO A 31 0.55 11.59 -14.33
N PHE A 32 0.57 10.99 -13.14
CA PHE A 32 -0.22 9.80 -12.78
C PHE A 32 -0.04 8.61 -13.73
N LEU A 33 1.07 8.55 -14.46
CA LEU A 33 1.44 7.46 -15.36
C LEU A 33 0.43 7.20 -16.49
N THR A 34 -0.13 8.28 -17.05
CA THR A 34 -0.98 8.23 -18.25
C THR A 34 -0.48 9.18 -19.34
N GLN A 35 -0.45 8.72 -20.59
CA GLN A 35 0.04 9.51 -21.73
C GLN A 35 -0.92 10.65 -22.12
N ASN A 36 -2.23 10.47 -21.92
CA ASN A 36 -3.27 11.43 -22.30
C ASN A 36 -3.84 12.12 -21.05
N SER A 37 -2.96 12.81 -20.32
CA SER A 37 -3.32 13.56 -19.11
C SER A 37 -4.33 14.66 -19.44
N GLY A 38 -5.43 14.72 -18.68
CA GLY A 38 -6.56 15.64 -18.89
C GLY A 38 -7.85 14.94 -19.31
N LEU A 39 -7.75 13.83 -20.06
CA LEU A 39 -8.89 12.92 -20.29
C LEU A 39 -8.84 11.70 -19.37
N ASN A 40 -7.63 11.30 -18.97
CA ASN A 40 -7.37 10.15 -18.12
C ASN A 40 -6.74 10.60 -16.80
N SER A 41 -7.14 9.93 -15.71
CA SER A 41 -6.62 10.13 -14.35
C SER A 41 -5.55 9.11 -13.98
N GLY A 42 -5.44 8.01 -14.71
CA GLY A 42 -4.44 6.97 -14.50
C GLY A 42 -4.40 6.50 -13.04
N PHE A 43 -3.21 6.53 -12.45
CA PHE A 43 -2.96 6.02 -11.10
C PHE A 43 -3.20 7.03 -9.96
N MET A 44 -3.91 8.13 -10.23
CA MET A 44 -4.27 9.12 -9.21
C MET A 44 -5.06 8.50 -8.05
N ILE A 45 -6.16 7.81 -8.34
CA ILE A 45 -7.04 7.21 -7.31
C ILE A 45 -6.40 6.02 -6.60
N PRO A 46 -5.65 5.13 -7.28
CA PRO A 46 -4.81 4.15 -6.60
C PRO A 46 -3.86 4.79 -5.56
N GLN A 47 -3.22 5.92 -5.87
CA GLN A 47 -2.37 6.61 -4.89
C GLN A 47 -3.19 7.15 -3.69
N TYR A 48 -4.40 7.67 -3.92
CA TYR A 48 -5.29 8.10 -2.83
C TYR A 48 -5.70 6.94 -1.93
N THR A 49 -5.96 5.78 -2.53
CA THR A 49 -6.29 4.55 -1.81
C THR A 49 -5.14 4.12 -0.91
N ALA A 50 -3.90 4.11 -1.44
CA ALA A 50 -2.71 3.81 -0.63
C ALA A 50 -2.55 4.81 0.53
N ALA A 51 -2.75 6.11 0.29
CA ALA A 51 -2.68 7.14 1.32
C ALA A 51 -3.75 6.96 2.43
N ALA A 52 -4.97 6.59 2.06
CA ALA A 52 -6.05 6.30 3.01
C ALA A 52 -5.73 5.08 3.89
N LEU A 53 -5.20 4.01 3.30
CA LEU A 53 -4.78 2.80 4.02
C LEU A 53 -3.63 3.10 5.00
N CYS A 54 -2.64 3.90 4.57
CA CYS A 54 -1.59 4.39 5.45
C CYS A 54 -2.15 5.21 6.64
N ASN A 55 -3.14 6.06 6.38
CA ASN A 55 -3.77 6.84 7.45
C ASN A 55 -4.49 5.94 8.47
N MET A 56 -5.26 4.96 7.99
CA MET A 56 -5.95 4.00 8.86
C MET A 56 -4.97 3.20 9.73
N ASN A 57 -3.85 2.76 9.15
CA ASN A 57 -2.79 2.05 9.86
C ASN A 57 -2.21 2.85 11.04
N LYS A 58 -2.15 4.19 10.95
CA LYS A 58 -1.68 5.04 12.07
C LYS A 58 -2.58 4.93 13.30
N ILE A 59 -3.90 4.81 13.10
CA ILE A 59 -4.86 4.59 14.19
C ILE A 59 -4.66 3.20 14.78
N LEU A 60 -4.56 2.17 13.93
CA LEU A 60 -4.38 0.77 14.33
C LEU A 60 -3.02 0.49 15.00
N SER A 61 -2.06 1.39 14.85
CA SER A 61 -0.74 1.32 15.50
C SER A 61 -0.76 1.65 17.00
N HIS A 62 -1.85 2.21 17.54
CA HIS A 62 -1.95 2.42 18.99
C HIS A 62 -1.82 1.07 19.72
N PRO A 63 -0.94 0.95 20.74
CA PRO A 63 -0.74 -0.32 21.42
C PRO A 63 -2.00 -0.73 22.18
N ALA A 64 -2.48 -1.96 21.97
CA ALA A 64 -3.57 -2.49 22.79
C ALA A 64 -3.03 -2.97 24.14
N SER A 65 -1.77 -3.39 24.20
CA SER A 65 -1.13 -3.89 25.42
C SER A 65 -0.73 -2.81 26.41
N SER A 66 -1.02 -1.53 26.14
CA SER A 66 -0.86 -0.44 27.11
C SER A 66 -2.05 -0.31 28.06
N ASP A 67 -3.11 -1.08 27.82
CA ASP A 67 -4.31 -1.11 28.65
C ASP A 67 -4.39 -2.43 29.47
N THR A 68 -5.06 -2.36 30.62
CA THR A 68 -5.42 -3.50 31.45
C THR A 68 -6.73 -3.21 32.18
N ILE A 69 -7.62 -4.20 32.21
CA ILE A 69 -8.90 -4.13 32.92
C ILE A 69 -9.00 -5.42 33.75
N PRO A 70 -8.98 -5.32 35.09
CA PRO A 70 -9.11 -6.46 35.98
C PRO A 70 -10.37 -7.28 35.70
N THR A 71 -10.27 -8.60 35.87
CA THR A 71 -11.41 -9.50 35.83
C THR A 71 -11.38 -10.47 37.02
N SER A 72 -12.43 -11.28 37.15
CA SER A 72 -12.50 -12.32 38.19
C SER A 72 -12.39 -11.76 39.62
N ALA A 73 -13.15 -10.70 39.93
CA ALA A 73 -13.13 -10.04 41.24
C ALA A 73 -11.70 -9.67 41.71
N ASP A 74 -10.93 -9.04 40.82
CA ASP A 74 -9.53 -8.64 41.00
C ASP A 74 -8.54 -9.79 41.24
N GLN A 75 -8.89 -11.06 40.92
CA GLN A 75 -7.92 -12.16 40.90
C GLN A 75 -7.03 -12.15 39.65
N GLU A 76 -7.56 -11.65 38.54
CA GLU A 76 -6.83 -11.44 37.28
C GLU A 76 -6.70 -9.93 37.05
N ASP A 77 -5.86 -9.28 37.85
CA ASP A 77 -5.74 -7.82 37.97
C ASP A 77 -4.81 -7.16 36.95
N HIS A 78 -3.97 -7.95 36.26
CA HIS A 78 -3.10 -7.47 35.18
C HIS A 78 -3.12 -8.41 33.98
N VAL A 79 -3.63 -7.93 32.84
CA VAL A 79 -3.79 -8.72 31.61
C VAL A 79 -3.19 -8.02 30.39
N SER A 80 -2.95 -8.77 29.32
CA SER A 80 -2.17 -8.28 28.17
C SER A 80 -2.98 -7.55 27.11
N MET A 81 -4.32 -7.69 27.11
CA MET A 81 -5.20 -7.29 26.01
C MET A 81 -4.75 -7.82 24.63
N GLY A 82 -3.99 -8.93 24.60
CA GLY A 82 -3.24 -9.38 23.43
C GLY A 82 -4.08 -9.79 22.22
N MET A 83 -5.33 -10.22 22.43
CA MET A 83 -6.22 -10.56 21.32
C MET A 83 -6.58 -9.33 20.47
N ASN A 84 -6.81 -8.18 21.10
CA ASN A 84 -7.02 -6.92 20.40
C ASN A 84 -5.77 -6.51 19.62
N ALA A 85 -4.58 -6.76 20.18
CA ALA A 85 -3.32 -6.54 19.47
C ALA A 85 -3.18 -7.41 18.21
N ALA A 86 -3.64 -8.66 18.26
CA ALA A 86 -3.61 -9.58 17.11
C ALA A 86 -4.64 -9.20 16.03
N LEU A 87 -5.86 -8.84 16.42
CA LEU A 87 -6.93 -8.44 15.49
C LEU A 87 -6.55 -7.20 14.70
N LYS A 88 -6.08 -6.14 15.38
CA LYS A 88 -5.65 -4.92 14.68
C LYS A 88 -4.42 -5.14 13.80
N LEU A 89 -3.51 -6.03 14.19
CA LEU A 89 -2.36 -6.40 13.37
C LEU A 89 -2.80 -7.07 12.06
N ARG A 90 -3.80 -7.95 12.11
CA ARG A 90 -4.35 -8.59 10.90
C ARG A 90 -4.85 -7.55 9.88
N ASP A 91 -5.53 -6.52 10.36
CA ASP A 91 -6.05 -5.46 9.50
C ASP A 91 -4.91 -4.60 8.92
N VAL A 92 -3.88 -4.27 9.72
CA VAL A 92 -2.66 -3.59 9.22
C VAL A 92 -1.96 -4.42 8.14
N VAL A 93 -1.81 -5.74 8.33
CA VAL A 93 -1.21 -6.63 7.34
C VAL A 93 -2.01 -6.61 6.03
N ASN A 94 -3.33 -6.69 6.09
CA ASN A 94 -4.18 -6.62 4.90
C ASN A 94 -4.04 -5.28 4.18
N ASN A 95 -4.02 -4.17 4.90
CA ASN A 95 -3.80 -2.84 4.34
C ASN A 95 -2.43 -2.73 3.64
N VAL A 96 -1.36 -3.26 4.25
CA VAL A 96 -0.02 -3.27 3.65
C VAL A 96 0.04 -4.13 2.39
N ARG A 97 -0.73 -5.22 2.31
CA ARG A 97 -0.83 -6.04 1.09
C ARG A 97 -1.43 -5.22 -0.07
N TYR A 98 -2.49 -4.47 0.18
CA TYR A 98 -3.08 -3.58 -0.82
C TYR A 98 -2.14 -2.44 -1.24
N ILE A 99 -1.46 -1.80 -0.28
CA ILE A 99 -0.44 -0.78 -0.59
C ILE A 99 0.67 -1.38 -1.47
N THR A 100 1.10 -2.60 -1.17
CA THR A 100 2.11 -3.33 -1.95
C THR A 100 1.61 -3.63 -3.37
N ALA A 101 0.35 -4.07 -3.51
CA ALA A 101 -0.25 -4.31 -4.83
C ALA A 101 -0.28 -3.03 -5.67
N ILE A 102 -0.75 -1.92 -5.09
CA ILE A 102 -0.75 -0.60 -5.75
C ILE A 102 0.67 -0.20 -6.15
N GLU A 103 1.65 -0.37 -5.28
CA GLU A 103 3.05 -0.07 -5.59
C GLU A 103 3.56 -0.88 -6.78
N PHE A 104 3.27 -2.19 -6.83
CA PHE A 104 3.66 -3.01 -7.96
C PHE A 104 3.00 -2.57 -9.28
N LEU A 105 1.72 -2.24 -9.26
CA LEU A 105 1.01 -1.76 -10.45
C LEU A 105 1.64 -0.46 -10.98
N VAL A 106 1.86 0.50 -10.08
CA VAL A 106 2.48 1.80 -10.38
C VAL A 106 3.91 1.61 -10.87
N ALA A 107 4.70 0.73 -10.24
CA ALA A 107 6.08 0.45 -10.66
C ALA A 107 6.16 -0.22 -12.04
N CYS A 108 5.25 -1.15 -12.35
CA CYS A 108 5.18 -1.77 -13.68
C CYS A 108 4.83 -0.73 -14.74
N GLN A 109 3.79 0.06 -14.52
CA GLN A 109 3.37 1.12 -15.43
C GLN A 109 4.49 2.15 -15.64
N ALA A 110 5.12 2.62 -14.55
CA ALA A 110 6.19 3.60 -14.62
C ALA A 110 7.40 3.08 -15.40
N THR A 111 7.73 1.80 -15.20
CA THR A 111 8.85 1.17 -15.92
C THR A 111 8.57 1.11 -17.41
N GLU A 112 7.37 0.72 -17.81
CA GLU A 112 6.96 0.63 -19.22
C GLU A 112 6.85 2.00 -19.92
N LEU A 113 6.56 3.06 -19.15
CA LEU A 113 6.57 4.44 -19.65
C LEU A 113 7.96 5.09 -19.63
N SER A 114 8.97 4.40 -19.09
CA SER A 114 10.34 4.88 -19.00
C SER A 114 11.26 4.14 -19.97
N ASP A 115 12.38 4.76 -20.33
CA ASP A 115 13.47 4.09 -21.05
C ASP A 115 14.43 3.33 -20.11
N ALA A 116 13.99 2.97 -18.90
CA ALA A 116 14.85 2.39 -17.89
C ALA A 116 15.27 0.95 -18.23
N VAL A 117 16.59 0.69 -18.20
CA VAL A 117 17.12 -0.67 -18.32
C VAL A 117 17.03 -1.37 -16.98
N ILE A 118 16.06 -2.28 -16.84
CA ILE A 118 15.87 -3.09 -15.63
C ILE A 118 16.51 -4.47 -15.71
N SER A 119 16.83 -5.04 -14.55
CA SER A 119 17.41 -6.37 -14.42
C SER A 119 16.45 -7.48 -14.91
N LYS A 120 17.00 -8.66 -15.22
CA LYS A 120 16.19 -9.82 -15.65
C LYS A 120 15.09 -10.19 -14.63
N PRO A 121 15.36 -10.27 -13.31
CA PRO A 121 14.30 -10.49 -12.32
C PRO A 121 13.19 -9.43 -12.35
N GLY A 122 13.54 -8.15 -12.57
CA GLY A 122 12.55 -7.09 -12.72
C GLY A 122 11.63 -7.32 -13.93
N LYS A 123 12.20 -7.71 -15.07
CA LYS A 123 11.44 -8.02 -16.29
C LYS A 123 10.51 -9.22 -16.08
N ASP A 124 10.99 -10.23 -15.38
CA ASP A 124 10.20 -11.43 -15.08
C ASP A 124 9.03 -11.10 -14.13
N LEU A 125 9.24 -10.21 -13.17
CA LEU A 125 8.20 -9.73 -12.28
C LEU A 125 7.12 -8.93 -13.02
N ILE A 126 7.50 -7.98 -13.88
CA ILE A 126 6.54 -7.25 -14.73
C ILE A 126 5.76 -8.23 -15.60
N SER A 127 6.46 -9.19 -16.24
CA SER A 127 5.81 -10.21 -17.09
C SER A 127 4.81 -11.06 -16.31
N MET A 128 5.07 -11.35 -15.04
CA MET A 128 4.14 -12.05 -14.16
C MET A 128 2.90 -11.20 -13.84
N VAL A 129 3.06 -9.92 -13.49
CA VAL A 129 1.94 -9.00 -13.25
C VAL A 129 1.08 -8.86 -14.52
N ARG A 130 1.71 -8.75 -15.69
CA ARG A 130 1.02 -8.58 -16.99
C ARG A 130 0.20 -9.78 -17.45
N LYS A 131 0.36 -10.96 -16.81
CA LYS A 131 -0.56 -12.10 -17.00
C LYS A 131 -1.93 -11.88 -16.39
N HIS A 132 -2.03 -10.99 -15.40
CA HIS A 132 -3.25 -10.73 -14.63
C HIS A 132 -3.78 -9.32 -14.88
N VAL A 133 -2.88 -8.34 -15.05
CA VAL A 133 -3.23 -6.92 -15.16
C VAL A 133 -2.56 -6.31 -16.37
N THR A 134 -3.36 -5.86 -17.35
CA THR A 134 -2.83 -5.23 -18.57
C THR A 134 -2.25 -3.84 -18.30
N HIS A 135 -1.39 -3.36 -19.21
CA HIS A 135 -0.96 -1.97 -19.26
C HIS A 135 -2.18 -1.03 -19.28
N ALA A 136 -2.09 0.11 -18.60
CA ALA A 136 -3.19 1.07 -18.51
C ALA A 136 -3.04 2.17 -19.58
N ASP A 137 -3.49 1.90 -20.80
CA ASP A 137 -3.48 2.87 -21.90
C ASP A 137 -4.54 3.97 -21.73
N VAL A 138 -5.70 3.58 -21.17
CA VAL A 138 -6.88 4.43 -20.92
C VAL A 138 -7.44 4.15 -19.53
N ASP A 139 -8.20 5.11 -19.00
CA ASP A 139 -8.85 4.96 -17.70
C ASP A 139 -9.77 3.74 -17.67
N ARG A 140 -9.64 2.98 -16.59
CA ARG A 140 -10.49 1.84 -16.25
C ARG A 140 -10.60 1.71 -14.74
N ALA A 141 -11.54 0.90 -14.28
CA ALA A 141 -11.62 0.59 -12.85
C ALA A 141 -10.37 -0.17 -12.42
N HIS A 142 -9.60 0.40 -11.48
CA HIS A 142 -8.40 -0.22 -10.93
C HIS A 142 -8.68 -1.14 -9.73
N SER A 143 -9.90 -1.15 -9.18
CA SER A 143 -10.26 -2.05 -8.07
C SER A 143 -9.95 -3.52 -8.39
N PRO A 144 -10.32 -4.07 -9.57
CA PRO A 144 -10.01 -5.46 -9.93
C PRO A 144 -8.53 -5.70 -10.22
N ASP A 145 -7.73 -4.66 -10.46
CA ASP A 145 -6.29 -4.79 -10.64
C ASP A 145 -5.55 -4.90 -9.30
N ILE A 146 -6.14 -4.32 -8.25
CA ILE A 146 -5.59 -4.23 -6.91
C ILE A 146 -5.90 -5.49 -6.08
N GLU A 147 -7.04 -6.14 -6.33
CA GLU A 147 -7.50 -7.38 -5.67
C GLU A 147 -6.85 -8.65 -6.26
#